data_AF-A0A182T6N2-F1
#
_entry.id   AF-A0A182T6N2-F1
#
_cell.length_a   1.000
_cell.length_b   1.000
_cell.length_c   1.000
_cell.angle_alpha   90.00
_cell.angle_beta   90.00
_cell.angle_gamma   90.00
#
_symmetry.space_group_name_H-M   'P 1'
#
loop_
_entity.id
_entity.type
_entity.pdbx_description
1 polymer ?
#
loop_
_entity_poly.entity_id
_entity_poly.type
_entity_poly.pdbx_seq_one_letter_code
_entity_poly.pdbx_strand_id
1 'polypeptide(L)'
;IAKVDNEIDKAEKKIASLKKKQEFLEEASAKPPIEESSSEAQPKHRNLAQKIYAENRKRASAAHAVLTTLCSLGADPLPLYNQPSDAEVCREVQERHRMFKQRLLLHFRKIKTERAAKQCEITERYAQLSQEWTKRVDKLDASAKRKAKEAKNREFFEKVFPELRKQREDKERFNRVGSRIKSEADLEEIMDGLQEQAMEDKKMRSYAVIPPLMLDSRQRRLVFNNENGALIDMETEFKERLSLNVWTSGEKEIFREKFLQH
;
A
#
# COMPACT_ATOMS: atom_id res chain seq x y z
N ILE A 1 -18.51 8.65 21.73
CA ILE A 1 -19.52 9.14 20.76
C ILE A 1 -19.65 10.66 20.90
N ALA A 2 -20.24 11.20 21.96
CA ALA A 2 -20.42 12.66 22.16
C ALA A 2 -19.14 13.55 22.09
N LYS A 3 -17.96 13.03 22.43
CA LYS A 3 -16.69 13.78 22.30
C LYS A 3 -16.23 13.90 20.85
N VAL A 4 -16.42 12.86 20.06
CA VAL A 4 -16.09 12.83 18.63
C VAL A 4 -17.04 13.73 17.86
N ASP A 5 -18.33 13.71 18.20
CA ASP A 5 -19.34 14.58 17.58
C ASP A 5 -19.03 16.06 17.83
N ASN A 6 -18.60 16.42 19.04
CA ASN A 6 -18.16 17.79 19.35
C ASN A 6 -16.90 18.22 18.58
N GLU A 7 -15.99 17.30 18.30
CA GLU A 7 -14.79 17.58 17.51
C GLU A 7 -15.13 17.77 16.02
N ILE A 8 -16.07 16.96 15.50
CA ILE A 8 -16.63 17.11 14.16
C ILE A 8 -17.31 18.48 14.02
N ASP A 9 -18.20 18.87 14.94
CA ASP A 9 -18.88 20.17 14.91
C ASP A 9 -17.90 21.36 14.92
N LYS A 10 -16.82 21.26 15.70
CA LYS A 10 -15.77 22.30 15.74
C LYS A 10 -15.00 22.37 14.43
N ALA A 11 -14.68 21.22 13.83
CA ALA A 11 -14.02 21.15 12.55
C ALA A 11 -14.90 21.73 11.43
N GLU A 12 -16.18 21.37 11.40
CA GLU A 12 -17.16 21.86 10.42
C GLU A 12 -17.37 23.38 10.53
N LYS A 13 -17.51 23.93 11.74
CA LYS A 13 -17.58 25.39 11.95
C LYS A 13 -16.34 26.12 11.47
N LYS A 14 -15.15 25.55 11.69
CA LYS A 14 -13.88 26.11 11.22
C LYS A 14 -13.77 26.07 9.69
N ILE A 15 -14.19 24.97 9.08
CA ILE A 15 -14.24 24.83 7.61
C ILE A 15 -15.21 25.87 7.02
N ALA A 16 -16.38 26.05 7.63
CA ALA A 16 -17.35 27.05 7.18
C ALA A 16 -16.80 28.48 7.27
N SER A 17 -16.11 28.83 8.37
CA SER A 17 -15.50 30.17 8.49
C SER A 17 -14.40 30.41 7.46
N LEU A 18 -13.60 29.38 7.16
CA LEU A 18 -12.52 29.45 6.18
C LEU A 18 -13.07 29.58 4.76
N LYS A 19 -14.13 28.84 4.41
CA LYS A 19 -14.81 28.98 3.11
C LYS A 19 -15.39 30.37 2.92
N LYS A 20 -16.07 30.92 3.94
CA LYS A 20 -16.62 32.28 3.88
C LYS A 20 -15.51 33.34 3.73
N LYS A 21 -14.36 33.13 4.37
CA LYS A 21 -13.19 34.01 4.21
C LYS A 21 -12.57 33.89 2.82
N GLN A 22 -12.53 32.68 2.25
CA GLN A 22 -12.07 32.45 0.89
C GLN A 22 -12.98 33.15 -0.13
N GLU A 23 -14.29 32.99 -0.03
CA GLU A 23 -15.26 33.67 -0.90
C GLU A 23 -15.13 35.20 -0.81
N PHE A 24 -14.95 35.76 0.39
CA PHE A 24 -14.71 37.20 0.56
C PHE A 24 -13.43 37.68 -0.13
N LEU A 25 -12.35 36.89 -0.07
CA LEU A 25 -11.08 37.22 -0.72
C LEU A 25 -11.16 37.06 -2.24
N GLU A 26 -11.86 36.04 -2.73
CA GLU A 26 -12.12 35.82 -4.15
C GLU A 26 -12.97 36.95 -4.73
N GLU A 27 -14.03 37.39 -4.03
CA GLU A 27 -14.85 38.55 -4.42
C GLU A 27 -14.05 39.86 -4.40
N ALA A 28 -13.18 40.05 -3.41
CA ALA A 28 -12.30 41.22 -3.35
C ALA A 28 -11.27 41.22 -4.49
N SER A 29 -10.80 40.04 -4.93
CA SER A 29 -9.88 39.93 -6.07
C SER A 29 -10.58 40.04 -7.43
N ALA A 30 -11.88 39.70 -7.49
CA ALA A 30 -12.70 39.76 -8.71
C ALA A 30 -13.28 41.16 -8.96
N LYS A 31 -13.24 42.07 -7.97
CA LYS A 31 -13.60 43.47 -8.18
C LYS A 31 -12.55 44.13 -9.06
N PRO A 32 -12.94 44.69 -10.23
CA PRO A 32 -11.99 45.42 -11.06
C PRO A 32 -11.43 46.61 -10.27
N PRO A 33 -10.19 47.05 -10.56
CA PRO A 33 -9.65 48.26 -9.94
C PRO A 33 -10.59 49.41 -10.29
N ILE A 34 -11.27 49.96 -9.29
CA ILE A 34 -11.93 51.24 -9.45
C ILE A 34 -10.79 52.21 -9.73
N GLU A 35 -10.80 52.83 -10.93
CA GLU A 35 -9.99 54.00 -11.20
C GLU A 35 -10.34 55.03 -10.11
N GLU A 36 -9.49 55.16 -9.10
CA GLU A 36 -9.58 56.23 -8.14
C GLU A 36 -9.30 57.53 -8.90
N SER A 37 -10.38 58.13 -9.41
CA SER A 37 -10.45 59.52 -9.79
C SER A 37 -9.76 60.34 -8.71
N SER A 38 -8.82 61.17 -9.16
CA SER A 38 -7.80 61.92 -8.41
C SER A 38 -8.33 62.99 -7.45
N SER A 39 -9.28 62.67 -6.57
CA SER A 39 -9.82 63.64 -5.61
C SER A 39 -10.26 63.01 -4.29
N GLU A 40 -9.35 62.33 -3.57
CA GLU A 40 -9.56 62.14 -2.14
C GLU A 40 -9.16 63.41 -1.36
N ALA A 41 -10.17 64.18 -0.97
CA ALA A 41 -10.05 65.23 0.04
C ALA A 41 -9.42 64.64 1.31
N GLN A 42 -8.25 65.15 1.70
CA GLN A 42 -7.47 64.57 2.81
C GLN A 42 -8.14 64.81 4.17
N PRO A 43 -8.41 63.76 4.97
CA PRO A 43 -8.87 63.93 6.34
C PRO A 43 -7.74 64.49 7.21
N LYS A 44 -8.04 65.56 7.97
CA LYS A 44 -7.07 66.39 8.70
C LYS A 44 -6.34 65.71 9.89
N HIS A 45 -6.70 64.48 10.26
CA HIS A 45 -6.03 63.77 11.35
C HIS A 45 -5.64 62.35 10.91
N ARG A 46 -4.35 62.11 10.65
CA ARG A 46 -3.79 60.79 10.33
C ARG A 46 -2.96 60.25 11.48
N ASN A 47 -3.30 59.04 11.95
CA ASN A 47 -2.47 58.23 12.85
C ASN A 47 -1.13 57.86 12.14
N LEU A 48 -0.05 57.61 12.88
CA LEU A 48 1.28 57.26 12.33
C LEU A 48 1.19 56.12 11.31
N ALA A 49 0.41 55.08 11.60
CA ALA A 49 0.18 53.97 10.66
C ALA A 49 -0.47 54.44 9.34
N GLN A 50 -1.42 55.37 9.39
CA GLN A 50 -2.06 55.93 8.19
C GLN A 50 -1.09 56.80 7.38
N LYS A 51 -0.17 57.51 8.05
CA LYS A 51 0.92 58.25 7.36
C LYS A 51 1.87 57.28 6.67
N ILE A 52 2.27 56.20 7.34
CA ILE A 52 3.13 55.16 6.77
C ILE A 52 2.44 54.50 5.57
N TYR A 53 1.16 54.14 5.68
CA TYR A 53 0.43 53.57 4.55
C TYR A 53 0.27 54.54 3.38
N ALA A 54 0.00 55.82 3.64
CA ALA A 54 -0.09 56.83 2.59
C ALA A 54 1.27 57.03 1.90
N GLU A 55 2.36 57.08 2.66
CA GLU A 55 3.72 57.20 2.13
C GLU A 55 4.12 55.95 1.33
N ASN A 56 3.80 54.75 1.81
CA ASN A 56 4.02 53.50 1.08
C ASN A 56 3.20 53.44 -0.21
N ARG A 57 1.93 53.88 -0.19
CA ARG A 57 1.12 53.99 -1.41
C ARG A 57 1.74 54.95 -2.42
N LYS A 58 2.24 56.10 -1.96
CA LYS A 58 2.92 57.08 -2.82
C LYS A 58 4.22 56.52 -3.40
N ARG A 59 5.03 55.84 -2.58
CA ARG A 59 6.29 55.19 -3.03
C ARG A 59 6.03 54.04 -3.99
N ALA A 60 5.03 53.21 -3.74
CA ALA A 60 4.62 52.13 -4.63
C ALA A 60 4.15 52.70 -5.97
N SER A 61 3.26 53.70 -5.96
CA SER A 61 2.79 54.38 -7.18
C SER A 61 3.94 54.99 -7.99
N ALA A 62 4.91 55.63 -7.34
CA ALA A 62 6.09 56.17 -8.01
C ALA A 62 6.98 55.08 -8.62
N ALA A 63 7.20 53.96 -7.92
CA ALA A 63 7.94 52.83 -8.46
C ALA A 63 7.21 52.17 -9.64
N HIS A 64 5.89 52.02 -9.56
CA HIS A 64 5.07 51.52 -10.66
C HIS A 64 5.12 52.44 -11.89
N ALA A 65 5.10 53.77 -11.71
CA ALA A 65 5.22 54.71 -12.83
C ALA A 65 6.53 54.54 -13.63
N VAL A 66 7.64 54.24 -12.96
CA VAL A 66 8.92 53.91 -13.62
C VAL A 66 8.80 52.63 -14.45
N LEU A 67 8.15 51.59 -13.91
CA LEU A 67 7.94 50.32 -14.61
C LEU A 67 6.99 50.46 -15.81
N THR A 68 5.91 51.24 -15.68
CA THR A 68 4.99 51.56 -16.78
C THR A 68 5.71 52.20 -17.97
N THR A 69 6.71 53.04 -17.70
CA THR A 69 7.48 53.70 -18.76
C THR A 69 8.35 52.71 -19.54
N LEU A 70 8.92 51.71 -18.85
CA LEU A 70 9.71 50.64 -19.44
C LEU A 70 8.86 49.58 -20.17
N CYS A 71 7.61 49.38 -19.77
CA CYS A 71 6.67 48.41 -20.35
C CYS A 71 5.82 48.94 -21.51
N SER A 72 6.26 50.00 -22.21
CA SER A 72 5.53 50.64 -23.33
C SER A 72 5.29 49.76 -24.57
N LEU A 73 5.57 48.44 -24.52
CA LEU A 73 5.09 47.44 -25.48
C LEU A 73 3.94 46.62 -24.87
N GLY A 74 2.77 47.25 -24.73
CA GLY A 74 1.47 46.57 -24.77
C GLY A 74 1.11 45.60 -23.64
N ALA A 75 1.82 45.54 -22.52
CA ALA A 75 1.47 44.67 -21.40
C ALA A 75 1.27 45.47 -20.10
N ASP A 76 0.10 45.27 -19.49
CA ASP A 76 -0.37 45.83 -18.23
C ASP A 76 0.71 45.76 -17.12
N PRO A 77 0.99 46.82 -16.33
CA PRO A 77 2.16 46.90 -15.45
C PRO A 77 2.02 46.13 -14.13
N LEU A 78 1.06 45.21 -14.04
CA LEU A 78 0.88 44.30 -12.90
C LEU A 78 1.63 42.99 -13.15
N PRO A 79 1.99 42.23 -12.09
CA PRO A 79 2.45 40.86 -12.29
C PRO A 79 1.40 40.10 -13.11
N LEU A 80 1.80 39.61 -14.29
CA LEU A 80 0.94 38.89 -15.22
C LEU A 80 0.18 37.73 -14.55
N TYR A 81 0.74 37.21 -13.44
CA TYR A 81 0.22 36.12 -12.64
C TYR A 81 0.43 36.43 -11.15
N ASN A 82 -0.60 36.27 -10.31
CA ASN A 82 -0.51 36.41 -8.85
C ASN A 82 0.09 35.13 -8.21
N GLN A 83 -0.06 33.99 -8.87
CA GLN A 83 0.50 32.69 -8.49
C GLN A 83 0.95 31.90 -9.73
N PRO A 84 1.91 30.94 -9.61
CA PRO A 84 2.36 30.11 -10.75
C PRO A 84 1.24 29.35 -11.46
N SER A 85 0.11 29.10 -10.79
CA SER A 85 -1.10 28.50 -11.35
C SER A 85 -1.82 29.36 -12.37
N ASP A 86 -1.64 30.68 -12.33
CA ASP A 86 -2.40 31.62 -13.16
C ASP A 86 -1.87 31.62 -14.60
N ALA A 87 -0.64 31.12 -14.79
CA ALA A 87 -0.08 30.82 -16.09
C ALA A 87 -1.06 29.99 -16.92
N GLU A 88 -1.32 30.42 -18.16
CA GLU A 88 -2.32 29.82 -19.02
C GLU A 88 -2.09 28.31 -19.22
N VAL A 89 -0.82 27.92 -19.39
CA VAL A 89 -0.39 26.51 -19.46
C VAL A 89 -0.77 25.73 -18.20
N CYS A 90 -0.62 26.32 -17.01
CA CYS A 90 -0.99 25.69 -15.75
C CYS A 90 -2.51 25.51 -15.64
N ARG A 91 -3.30 26.52 -16.03
CA ARG A 91 -4.77 26.41 -16.08
C ARG A 91 -5.23 25.33 -17.05
N GLU A 92 -4.64 25.24 -18.23
CA GLU A 92 -4.95 24.17 -19.18
C GLU A 92 -4.62 22.78 -18.63
N VAL A 93 -3.46 22.61 -18.00
CA VAL A 93 -3.07 21.32 -17.40
C VAL A 93 -4.01 20.94 -16.26
N GLN A 94 -4.39 21.90 -15.41
CA GLN A 94 -5.37 21.68 -14.34
C GLN A 94 -6.73 21.29 -14.90
N GLU A 95 -7.19 21.94 -15.97
CA GLU A 95 -8.46 21.61 -16.62
C GLU A 95 -8.42 20.23 -17.28
N ARG A 96 -7.34 19.93 -18.02
CA ARG A 96 -7.11 18.60 -18.60
C ARG A 96 -7.09 17.53 -17.52
N HIS A 97 -6.40 17.78 -16.39
CA HIS A 97 -6.40 16.86 -15.26
C HIS A 97 -7.80 16.72 -14.64
N ARG A 98 -8.54 17.82 -14.45
CA ARG A 98 -9.91 17.83 -13.91
C ARG A 98 -10.84 16.94 -14.73
N MET A 99 -10.79 17.08 -16.06
CA MET A 99 -11.60 16.29 -17.00
C MET A 99 -11.14 14.82 -17.07
N PHE A 100 -9.82 14.57 -17.02
CA PHE A 100 -9.28 13.21 -17.07
C PHE A 100 -9.46 12.43 -15.75
N LYS A 101 -9.39 13.11 -14.60
CA LYS A 101 -9.42 12.52 -13.26
C LYS A 101 -10.64 11.62 -13.06
N GLN A 102 -11.82 12.03 -13.51
CA GLN A 102 -13.02 11.21 -13.37
C GLN A 102 -12.94 9.90 -14.15
N ARG A 103 -12.44 9.96 -15.39
CA ARG A 103 -12.22 8.75 -16.22
C ARG A 103 -11.17 7.82 -15.59
N LEU A 104 -10.09 8.40 -15.06
CA LEU A 104 -9.03 7.65 -14.38
C LEU A 104 -9.54 6.96 -13.10
N LEU A 105 -10.34 7.66 -12.30
CA LEU A 105 -10.95 7.10 -11.09
C LEU A 105 -11.90 5.95 -11.41
N LEU A 106 -12.74 6.09 -12.45
CA LEU A 106 -13.60 5.01 -12.92
C LEU A 106 -12.79 3.81 -13.40
N HIS A 107 -11.70 4.05 -14.12
CA HIS A 107 -10.79 2.98 -14.56
C HIS A 107 -10.17 2.23 -13.36
N PHE A 108 -9.67 2.95 -12.34
CA PHE A 108 -9.14 2.31 -11.14
C PHE A 108 -10.19 1.55 -10.34
N ARG A 109 -11.41 2.09 -10.21
CA ARG A 109 -12.53 1.38 -9.59
C ARG A 109 -12.83 0.08 -10.33
N LYS A 110 -12.94 0.14 -11.66
CA LYS A 110 -13.15 -1.04 -12.51
C LYS A 110 -12.06 -2.09 -12.28
N ILE A 111 -10.78 -1.71 -12.33
CA ILE A 111 -9.66 -2.63 -12.06
C ILE A 111 -9.76 -3.25 -10.67
N LYS A 112 -10.06 -2.46 -9.63
CA LYS A 112 -10.18 -2.98 -8.27
C LYS A 112 -11.34 -3.97 -8.14
N THR A 113 -12.50 -3.65 -8.71
CA THR A 113 -13.67 -4.53 -8.70
C THR A 113 -13.40 -5.82 -9.44
N GLU A 114 -12.81 -5.76 -10.63
CA GLU A 114 -12.45 -6.95 -11.42
C GLU A 114 -11.43 -7.83 -10.67
N ARG A 115 -10.42 -7.22 -10.03
CA ARG A 115 -9.45 -7.95 -9.20
C ARG A 115 -10.11 -8.61 -7.99
N ALA A 116 -11.00 -7.91 -7.31
CA ALA A 116 -11.73 -8.47 -6.16
C ALA A 116 -12.60 -9.65 -6.59
N ALA A 117 -13.35 -9.52 -7.68
CA ALA A 117 -14.15 -10.61 -8.24
C ALA A 117 -13.29 -11.82 -8.61
N LYS A 118 -12.13 -11.60 -9.26
CA LYS A 118 -11.20 -12.68 -9.60
C LYS A 118 -10.60 -13.36 -8.36
N GLN A 119 -10.28 -12.59 -7.33
CA GLN A 119 -9.78 -13.12 -6.06
C GLN A 119 -10.83 -14.00 -5.37
N CYS A 120 -12.10 -13.57 -5.35
CA CYS A 120 -13.21 -14.38 -4.83
C CYS A 120 -13.31 -15.71 -5.61
N GLU A 121 -13.33 -15.66 -6.94
CA GLU A 121 -13.41 -16.84 -7.80
C GLU A 121 -12.25 -17.84 -7.53
N ILE A 122 -11.01 -17.35 -7.41
CA ILE A 122 -9.84 -18.19 -7.10
C ILE A 122 -9.98 -18.82 -5.72
N THR A 123 -10.45 -18.06 -4.74
CA THR A 123 -10.62 -18.52 -3.35
C THR A 123 -11.68 -19.61 -3.26
N GLU A 124 -12.84 -19.40 -3.90
CA GLU A 124 -13.92 -20.38 -3.96
C GLU A 124 -13.47 -21.65 -4.69
N ARG A 125 -12.78 -21.51 -5.83
CA ARG A 125 -12.26 -22.65 -6.58
C ARG A 125 -11.24 -23.45 -5.77
N TYR A 126 -10.35 -22.76 -5.06
CA TYR A 126 -9.40 -23.41 -4.17
C TYR A 126 -10.11 -24.18 -3.05
N ALA A 127 -11.12 -23.58 -2.40
CA ALA A 127 -11.88 -24.24 -1.35
C ALA A 127 -12.56 -25.53 -1.85
N GLN A 128 -13.17 -25.49 -3.04
CA GLN A 128 -13.77 -26.67 -3.68
C GLN A 128 -12.73 -27.77 -3.97
N LEU A 129 -11.60 -27.41 -4.60
CA LEU A 129 -10.54 -28.36 -4.92
C LEU A 129 -9.89 -28.94 -3.67
N SER A 130 -9.67 -28.12 -2.64
CA SER A 130 -9.15 -28.56 -1.35
C SER A 130 -10.10 -29.58 -0.72
N GLN A 131 -11.41 -29.30 -0.71
CA GLN A 131 -12.40 -30.23 -0.15
C GLN A 131 -12.44 -31.54 -0.94
N GLU A 132 -12.40 -31.48 -2.27
CA GLU A 132 -12.35 -32.68 -3.11
C GLU A 132 -11.09 -33.50 -2.86
N TRP A 133 -9.93 -32.83 -2.75
CA TRP A 133 -8.67 -33.47 -2.41
C TRP A 133 -8.73 -34.13 -1.04
N THR A 134 -9.22 -33.44 0.00
CA THR A 134 -9.40 -34.02 1.34
C THR A 134 -10.27 -35.28 1.27
N LYS A 135 -11.41 -35.23 0.57
CA LYS A 135 -12.27 -36.41 0.37
C LYS A 135 -11.55 -37.56 -0.33
N ARG A 136 -10.65 -37.28 -1.29
CA ARG A 136 -9.84 -38.32 -1.96
C ARG A 136 -8.80 -38.90 -1.00
N VAL A 137 -8.13 -38.06 -0.20
CA VAL A 137 -7.18 -38.50 0.83
C VAL A 137 -7.88 -39.39 1.85
N ASP A 138 -9.02 -38.94 2.39
CA ASP A 138 -9.81 -39.71 3.36
C ASP A 138 -10.22 -41.08 2.79
N LYS A 139 -10.62 -41.14 1.51
CA LYS A 139 -10.92 -42.41 0.83
C LYS A 139 -9.71 -43.32 0.69
N LEU A 140 -8.54 -42.76 0.37
CA LEU A 140 -7.29 -43.51 0.27
C LEU A 140 -6.86 -44.06 1.64
N ASP A 141 -6.98 -43.26 2.69
CA ASP A 141 -6.64 -43.63 4.07
C ASP A 141 -7.67 -44.62 4.65
N ALA A 142 -8.94 -44.51 4.24
CA ALA A 142 -9.97 -45.48 4.60
C ALA A 142 -9.81 -46.84 3.91
N SER A 143 -9.01 -46.94 2.85
CA SER A 143 -8.81 -48.18 2.09
C SER A 143 -8.29 -49.31 2.97
N ALA A 144 -8.94 -50.48 2.91
CA ALA A 144 -8.55 -51.66 3.67
C ALA A 144 -7.07 -52.06 3.42
N LYS A 145 -6.60 -51.93 2.16
CA LYS A 145 -5.19 -52.20 1.81
C LYS A 145 -4.24 -51.24 2.53
N ARG A 146 -4.58 -49.96 2.58
CA ARG A 146 -3.77 -48.94 3.26
C ARG A 146 -3.79 -49.13 4.77
N LYS A 147 -4.97 -49.30 5.37
CA LYS A 147 -5.12 -49.62 6.79
C LYS A 147 -4.34 -50.85 7.21
N ALA A 148 -4.39 -51.92 6.43
CA ALA A 148 -3.62 -53.14 6.72
C ALA A 148 -2.10 -52.89 6.65
N LYS A 149 -1.63 -52.10 5.67
CA LYS A 149 -0.21 -51.73 5.57
C LYS A 149 0.22 -50.85 6.73
N GLU A 150 -0.57 -49.85 7.10
CA GLU A 150 -0.30 -48.96 8.24
C GLU A 150 -0.33 -49.72 9.57
N ALA A 151 -1.25 -50.68 9.74
CA ALA A 151 -1.28 -51.56 10.92
C ALA A 151 -0.01 -52.41 11.03
N LYS A 152 0.43 -53.05 9.93
CA LYS A 152 1.69 -53.80 9.90
C LYS A 152 2.91 -52.92 10.18
N ASN A 153 2.97 -51.74 9.56
CA ASN A 153 4.05 -50.78 9.81
C ASN A 153 4.07 -50.35 11.28
N ARG A 154 2.90 -50.06 11.87
CA ARG A 154 2.77 -49.70 13.28
C ARG A 154 3.24 -50.83 14.19
N GLU A 155 2.79 -52.07 13.95
CA GLU A 155 3.26 -53.24 14.73
C GLU A 155 4.78 -53.43 14.62
N PHE A 156 5.35 -53.21 13.44
CA PHE A 156 6.79 -53.24 13.24
C PHE A 156 7.52 -52.16 14.06
N PHE A 157 7.07 -50.90 13.98
CA PHE A 157 7.67 -49.80 14.73
C PHE A 157 7.48 -49.96 16.25
N GLU A 158 6.31 -50.41 16.72
CA GLU A 158 6.07 -50.68 18.15
C GLU A 158 6.95 -51.83 18.67
N LYS A 159 7.34 -52.78 17.83
CA LYS A 159 8.27 -53.86 18.20
C LYS A 159 9.72 -53.36 18.30
N VAL A 160 10.12 -52.45 17.42
CA VAL A 160 11.48 -51.88 17.40
C VAL A 160 11.65 -50.77 18.44
N PHE A 161 10.58 -50.01 18.70
CA PHE A 161 10.54 -48.88 19.62
C PHE A 161 9.40 -49.05 20.64
N PRO A 162 9.65 -49.75 21.76
CA PRO A 162 8.65 -49.99 22.80
C PRO A 162 8.05 -48.70 23.39
N GLU A 163 8.79 -47.59 23.39
CA GLU A 163 8.31 -46.28 23.83
C GLU A 163 7.08 -45.80 23.03
N LEU A 164 7.02 -46.09 21.72
CA LEU A 164 5.88 -45.72 20.87
C LEU A 164 4.61 -46.48 21.27
N ARG A 165 4.76 -47.75 21.68
CA ARG A 165 3.65 -48.56 22.17
C ARG A 165 3.12 -48.01 23.49
N LYS A 166 4.02 -47.69 24.42
CA LYS A 166 3.67 -47.12 25.72
C LYS A 166 2.90 -45.80 25.55
N GLN A 167 3.40 -44.88 24.72
CA GLN A 167 2.72 -43.60 24.44
C GLN A 167 1.30 -43.79 23.86
N ARG A 168 1.10 -44.76 22.96
CA ARG A 168 -0.24 -45.07 22.42
C ARG A 168 -1.17 -45.60 23.51
N GLU A 169 -0.71 -46.56 24.30
CA GLU A 169 -1.51 -47.16 25.37
C GLU A 169 -1.89 -46.12 26.43
N ASP A 170 -0.97 -45.23 26.79
CA ASP A 170 -1.20 -44.11 27.70
C ASP A 170 -2.20 -43.10 27.09
N LYS A 171 -2.06 -42.73 25.81
CA LYS A 171 -3.03 -41.85 25.11
C LYS A 171 -4.41 -42.48 24.96
N GLU A 172 -4.50 -43.80 24.71
CA GLU A 172 -5.78 -44.52 24.69
C GLU A 172 -6.40 -44.68 26.08
N ARG A 173 -5.58 -44.79 27.14
CA ARG A 173 -6.05 -44.75 28.53
C ARG A 173 -6.64 -43.37 28.84
N PHE A 174 -5.94 -42.30 28.51
CA PHE A 174 -6.41 -40.93 28.69
C PHE A 174 -7.76 -40.68 28.00
N ASN A 175 -7.89 -41.07 26.72
CA ASN A 175 -9.16 -40.94 25.98
C ASN A 175 -10.33 -41.74 26.59
N ARG A 176 -10.04 -42.81 27.34
CA ARG A 176 -11.06 -43.59 28.05
C ARG A 176 -11.45 -42.94 29.38
N VAL A 177 -10.54 -42.25 30.07
CA VAL A 177 -10.80 -41.54 31.34
C VAL A 177 -11.84 -40.43 31.16
N GLY A 178 -11.85 -39.74 30.01
CA GLY A 178 -12.88 -38.73 29.67
C GLY A 178 -14.34 -39.24 29.70
N SER A 179 -14.56 -40.56 29.67
CA SER A 179 -15.90 -41.15 29.77
C SER A 179 -16.31 -41.58 31.19
N ARG A 180 -15.37 -41.57 32.16
CA ARG A 180 -15.60 -42.09 33.51
C ARG A 180 -14.81 -41.30 34.56
N ILE A 181 -15.23 -40.07 34.79
CA ILE A 181 -14.68 -39.18 35.83
C ILE A 181 -15.17 -39.67 37.19
N LYS A 182 -14.26 -40.06 38.09
CA LYS A 182 -14.59 -40.55 39.44
C LYS A 182 -14.01 -39.67 40.55
N SER A 183 -13.01 -38.84 40.24
CA SER A 183 -12.36 -37.95 41.19
C SER A 183 -12.09 -36.56 40.60
N GLU A 184 -11.81 -35.57 41.47
CA GLU A 184 -11.36 -34.23 41.09
C GLU A 184 -9.99 -34.27 40.38
N ALA A 185 -9.11 -35.20 40.79
CA ALA A 185 -7.82 -35.42 40.13
C ALA A 185 -7.98 -35.95 38.68
N ASP A 186 -8.99 -36.79 38.41
CA ASP A 186 -9.28 -37.24 37.04
C ASP A 186 -9.71 -36.06 36.15
N LEU A 187 -10.37 -35.05 36.73
CA LEU A 187 -10.82 -33.85 36.03
C LEU A 187 -9.65 -32.91 35.72
N GLU A 188 -8.74 -32.72 36.67
CA GLU A 188 -7.50 -31.95 36.47
C GLU A 188 -6.59 -32.59 35.41
N GLU A 189 -6.43 -33.92 35.42
CA GLU A 189 -5.66 -34.65 34.40
C GLU A 189 -6.25 -34.44 33.00
N ILE A 190 -7.58 -34.51 32.87
CA ILE A 190 -8.29 -34.23 31.61
C ILE A 190 -8.05 -32.79 31.15
N MET A 191 -8.12 -31.81 32.06
CA MET A 191 -7.87 -30.39 31.75
C MET A 191 -6.45 -30.15 31.26
N ASP A 192 -5.45 -30.70 31.94
CA ASP A 192 -4.04 -30.56 31.56
C ASP A 192 -3.76 -31.23 30.20
N GLY A 193 -4.29 -32.44 29.95
CA GLY A 193 -4.12 -33.12 28.67
C GLY A 193 -4.83 -32.44 27.49
N LEU A 194 -5.99 -31.83 27.72
CA LEU A 194 -6.68 -30.98 26.72
C LEU A 194 -5.85 -29.74 26.40
N GLN A 195 -5.27 -29.09 27.41
CA GLN A 195 -4.43 -27.93 27.25
C GLN A 195 -3.12 -28.28 26.52
N GLU A 196 -2.50 -29.41 26.85
CA GLU A 196 -1.31 -29.92 26.17
C GLU A 196 -1.61 -30.22 24.69
N GLN A 197 -2.72 -30.91 24.39
CA GLN A 197 -3.12 -31.20 23.01
C GLN A 197 -3.40 -29.92 22.21
N ALA A 198 -4.03 -28.90 22.83
CA ALA A 198 -4.25 -27.60 22.20
C ALA A 198 -2.94 -26.84 21.94
N MET A 199 -1.99 -26.92 22.87
CA MET A 199 -0.66 -26.31 22.72
C MET A 199 0.16 -26.99 21.64
N GLU A 200 0.09 -28.32 21.55
CA GLU A 200 0.74 -29.10 20.49
C GLU A 200 0.15 -28.79 19.12
N ASP A 201 -1.17 -28.69 19.01
CA ASP A 201 -1.87 -28.26 17.79
C ASP A 201 -1.44 -26.86 17.36
N LYS A 202 -1.36 -25.92 18.32
CA LYS A 202 -0.89 -24.56 18.07
C LYS A 202 0.56 -24.56 17.58
N LYS A 203 1.42 -25.36 18.20
CA LYS A 203 2.81 -25.57 17.78
C LYS A 203 2.89 -26.13 16.36
N MET A 204 2.13 -27.17 16.04
CA MET A 204 2.06 -27.72 14.67
C MET A 204 1.61 -26.68 13.65
N ARG A 205 0.55 -25.91 13.95
CA ARG A 205 0.05 -24.83 13.08
C ARG A 205 1.07 -23.71 12.92
N SER A 206 1.86 -23.41 13.94
CA SER A 206 2.92 -22.38 13.87
C SER A 206 4.07 -22.77 12.95
N TYR A 207 4.35 -24.07 12.80
CA TYR A 207 5.38 -24.58 11.88
C TYR A 207 4.86 -24.81 10.46
N ALA A 208 3.55 -24.87 10.27
CA ALA A 208 2.95 -25.01 8.95
C ALA A 208 3.00 -23.66 8.22
N VAL A 209 3.86 -23.56 7.21
CA VAL A 209 3.81 -22.45 6.25
C VAL A 209 2.63 -22.70 5.31
N ILE A 210 1.56 -21.90 5.44
CA ILE A 210 0.45 -21.91 4.48
C ILE A 210 0.77 -20.90 3.39
N PRO A 211 1.06 -21.33 2.15
CA PRO A 211 1.31 -20.39 1.06
C PRO A 211 0.07 -19.53 0.81
N PRO A 212 0.23 -18.23 0.51
CA PRO A 212 -0.88 -17.39 0.10
C PRO A 212 -1.50 -17.94 -1.19
N LEU A 213 -2.78 -17.66 -1.41
CA LEU A 213 -3.45 -18.03 -2.65
C LEU A 213 -2.71 -17.44 -3.85
N MET A 214 -2.55 -18.27 -4.88
CA MET A 214 -1.86 -17.87 -6.11
C MET A 214 -2.56 -16.67 -6.75
N LEU A 215 -1.78 -15.67 -7.13
CA LEU A 215 -2.26 -14.51 -7.87
C LEU A 215 -2.85 -14.92 -9.23
N ASP A 216 -3.74 -14.10 -9.77
CA ASP A 216 -4.31 -14.34 -11.08
C ASP A 216 -3.22 -14.32 -12.19
N SER A 217 -3.54 -14.83 -13.38
CA SER A 217 -2.57 -14.89 -14.49
C SER A 217 -2.10 -13.52 -14.98
N ARG A 218 -2.87 -12.45 -14.75
CA ARG A 218 -2.52 -11.09 -15.15
C ARG A 218 -1.55 -10.47 -14.15
N GLN A 219 -1.79 -10.64 -12.86
CA GLN A 219 -0.96 -10.20 -11.76
C GLN A 219 0.38 -10.92 -11.73
N ARG A 220 0.40 -12.22 -12.04
CA ARG A 220 1.65 -12.99 -12.16
C ARG A 220 2.57 -12.49 -13.28
N ARG A 221 2.03 -11.80 -14.30
CA ARG A 221 2.83 -11.19 -15.38
C ARG A 221 3.33 -9.79 -15.04
N LEU A 222 2.76 -9.14 -14.03
CA LEU A 222 3.17 -7.79 -13.63
C LEU A 222 4.37 -7.91 -12.69
N VAL A 223 5.56 -8.00 -13.28
CA VAL A 223 6.83 -7.89 -12.56
C VAL A 223 7.23 -6.43 -12.55
N PHE A 224 7.57 -5.90 -11.38
CA PHE A 224 8.18 -4.57 -11.28
C PHE A 224 9.61 -4.67 -11.79
N ASN A 225 9.86 -4.16 -13.00
CA ASN A 225 11.23 -4.01 -13.50
C ASN A 225 11.74 -2.64 -13.06
N ASN A 226 12.66 -2.64 -12.09
CA ASN A 226 13.24 -1.39 -11.62
C ASN A 226 14.39 -0.96 -12.53
N GLU A 227 14.10 -0.08 -13.48
CA GLU A 227 15.11 0.46 -14.41
C GLU A 227 15.77 1.74 -13.89
N ASN A 228 15.56 2.11 -12.62
CA ASN A 228 16.14 3.34 -12.06
C ASN A 228 17.67 3.26 -11.84
N GLY A 229 18.31 2.14 -12.19
CA GLY A 229 19.75 1.92 -12.04
C GLY A 229 20.23 1.80 -10.59
N ALA A 230 19.32 1.72 -9.62
CA ALA A 230 19.69 1.60 -8.21
C ALA A 230 20.17 0.18 -7.89
N LEU A 231 21.48 0.07 -7.69
CA LEU A 231 22.14 -1.16 -7.21
C LEU A 231 21.99 -1.23 -5.69
N ILE A 232 21.00 -2.00 -5.22
CA ILE A 232 20.71 -2.19 -3.78
C ILE A 232 21.86 -2.92 -3.08
N ASP A 233 22.48 -3.88 -3.77
CA ASP A 233 23.65 -4.60 -3.32
C ASP A 233 24.66 -4.74 -4.46
N MET A 234 25.59 -3.79 -4.50
CA MET A 234 26.68 -3.74 -5.48
C MET A 234 27.55 -5.00 -5.46
N GLU A 235 27.78 -5.61 -4.29
CA GLU A 235 28.69 -6.75 -4.17
C GLU A 235 28.05 -8.01 -4.78
N THR A 236 26.77 -8.22 -4.51
CA THR A 236 26.03 -9.36 -5.06
C THR A 236 25.84 -9.23 -6.58
N GLU A 237 25.47 -8.04 -7.08
CA GLU A 237 25.35 -7.81 -8.53
C GLU A 237 26.71 -7.96 -9.25
N PHE A 238 27.79 -7.49 -8.65
CA PHE A 238 29.13 -7.66 -9.22
C PHE A 238 29.52 -9.14 -9.31
N LYS A 239 29.25 -9.93 -8.26
CA LYS A 239 29.50 -11.38 -8.23
C LYS A 239 28.67 -12.13 -9.27
N GLU A 240 27.41 -11.76 -9.49
CA GLU A 240 26.58 -12.32 -10.56
C GLU A 240 27.09 -11.92 -11.96
N ARG A 241 27.62 -10.72 -12.13
CA ARG A 241 28.24 -10.31 -13.41
C ARG A 241 29.53 -11.07 -13.71
N LEU A 242 30.29 -11.46 -12.70
CA LEU A 242 31.45 -12.33 -12.87
C LEU A 242 31.07 -13.73 -13.37
N SER A 243 29.91 -14.27 -12.94
CA SER A 243 29.43 -15.57 -13.40
C SER A 243 28.78 -15.53 -14.80
N LEU A 244 28.40 -14.35 -15.29
CA LEU A 244 27.91 -14.14 -16.65
C LEU A 244 29.04 -14.16 -17.71
N ASN A 245 30.29 -13.92 -17.31
CA ASN A 245 31.41 -13.82 -18.24
C ASN A 245 31.99 -15.20 -18.61
N VAL A 246 31.17 -16.05 -19.22
CA VAL A 246 31.55 -17.41 -19.65
C VAL A 246 31.99 -17.39 -21.11
N TRP A 247 33.25 -17.05 -21.34
CA TRP A 247 33.87 -17.20 -22.67
C TRP A 247 34.15 -18.67 -22.95
N THR A 248 33.62 -19.19 -24.06
CA THR A 248 33.96 -20.53 -24.54
C THR A 248 35.41 -20.58 -25.02
N SER A 249 36.00 -21.78 -25.03
CA SER A 249 37.39 -21.95 -25.49
C SER A 249 37.58 -21.50 -26.95
N GLY A 250 36.57 -21.68 -27.80
CA GLY A 250 36.60 -21.21 -29.19
C GLY A 250 36.56 -19.68 -29.31
N GLU A 251 35.71 -19.01 -28.54
CA GLU A 251 35.65 -17.54 -28.51
C GLU A 251 36.96 -16.92 -28.01
N LYS A 252 37.61 -17.55 -27.02
CA LYS A 252 38.93 -17.13 -26.54
C LYS A 252 39.99 -17.21 -27.62
N GLU A 253 39.96 -18.25 -28.45
CA GLU A 253 40.93 -18.45 -29.53
C GLU A 253 40.73 -17.42 -30.65
N ILE A 254 39.47 -17.19 -31.06
CA ILE A 254 39.12 -16.18 -32.05
C ILE A 254 39.57 -14.79 -31.58
N PHE A 255 39.32 -14.45 -30.32
CA PHE A 255 39.76 -13.17 -29.77
C PHE A 255 41.29 -13.05 -29.74
N ARG A 256 42.02 -14.09 -29.33
CA ARG A 256 43.49 -14.07 -29.36
C ARG A 256 44.03 -13.87 -30.77
N GLU A 257 43.48 -14.59 -31.74
CA GLU A 257 43.88 -14.50 -33.14
C GLU A 257 43.63 -13.10 -33.70
N LYS A 258 42.44 -12.52 -33.44
CA LYS A 258 42.06 -11.19 -33.94
C LYS A 258 42.75 -10.05 -33.21
N PHE A 259 43.01 -10.19 -31.91
CA PHE A 259 43.73 -9.19 -31.12
C PHE A 259 45.19 -9.04 -31.56
N LEU A 260 45.82 -10.12 -32.04
CA LEU A 260 47.20 -10.10 -32.56
C LEU A 260 47.30 -9.66 -34.04
N GLN A 261 46.18 -9.53 -34.74
CA GLN A 261 46.11 -9.07 -36.13
C GLN A 261 45.99 -7.53 -36.24
N HIS A 262 45.87 -6.83 -35.11
CA HIS A 262 45.82 -5.36 -34.98
C HIS A 262 46.84 -4.88 -33.95
#